data_AF-A0A957I2U2-F1
#
_entry.id   AF-A0A957I2U2-F1
#
_cell.length_a   1.000
_cell.length_b   1.000
_cell.length_c   1.000
_cell.angle_alpha   90.00
_cell.angle_beta   90.00
_cell.angle_gamma   90.00
#
_symmetry.space_group_name_H-M   'P 1'
#
loop_
_entity.id
_entity.type
_entity.pdbx_description
1 polymer ?
#
loop_
_entity_poly.entity_id
_entity_poly.type
_entity_poly.pdbx_seq_one_letter_code
_entity_poly.pdbx_strand_id
1 'polypeptide(L)'
;RNKDMAAKKIYQFKITLRDIRPPIWRRFQVPTDINFYELHQIIQTVMGWYDAHLHQFDLGGFVITDAETLAEGWDDGANEKRAKLSAYLTHEGQKIRYEYDFGDDWQHDLLLEKILPAEPDVHYPRCLKGKRACPPEDCGGAWGYSDMLESLADPEHEEYEMYAEWIGEDFDPEEFDLDGINAGLERFRK
;
A
#
# COMPACT_ATOMS: atom_id res chain seq x y z
N ARG A 1 -12.47 9.75 -39.14
CA ARG A 1 -11.74 8.50 -38.80
C ARG A 1 -11.76 8.38 -37.28
N ASN A 2 -12.77 7.70 -36.72
CA ASN A 2 -12.84 7.41 -35.29
C ASN A 2 -12.05 6.11 -35.11
N LYS A 3 -10.80 6.19 -34.64
CA LYS A 3 -10.16 5.04 -34.02
C LYS A 3 -10.89 4.87 -32.70
N ASP A 4 -11.55 3.74 -32.51
CA ASP A 4 -12.09 3.34 -31.21
C ASP A 4 -11.03 3.61 -30.13
N MET A 5 -11.22 4.64 -29.32
CA MET A 5 -10.45 4.75 -28.08
C MET A 5 -10.94 3.59 -27.23
N ALA A 6 -10.13 2.53 -27.16
CA ALA A 6 -10.37 1.45 -26.22
C ALA A 6 -10.63 2.09 -24.86
N ALA A 7 -11.77 1.74 -24.24
CA ALA A 7 -12.13 2.29 -22.95
C ALA A 7 -10.95 2.07 -21.98
N LYS A 8 -10.49 3.15 -21.34
CA LYS A 8 -9.44 3.06 -20.31
C LYS A 8 -9.91 2.04 -19.27
N LYS A 9 -9.02 1.16 -18.84
CA LYS A 9 -9.31 0.19 -17.79
C LYS A 9 -8.72 0.67 -16.47
N ILE A 10 -9.30 0.19 -15.39
CA ILE A 10 -8.80 0.36 -14.03
C ILE A 10 -8.66 -1.00 -13.35
N TYR A 11 -7.71 -1.08 -12.43
CA TYR A 11 -7.60 -2.16 -11.48
C TYR A 11 -8.23 -1.76 -10.16
N GLN A 12 -9.00 -2.68 -9.58
CA GLN A 12 -9.43 -2.60 -8.20
C GLN A 12 -8.60 -3.57 -7.37
N PHE A 13 -7.84 -3.04 -6.42
CA PHE A 13 -7.06 -3.82 -5.49
C PHE A 13 -7.73 -3.87 -4.12
N LYS A 14 -7.50 -4.98 -3.41
CA LYS A 14 -7.52 -5.01 -1.96
C LYS A 14 -6.10 -5.24 -1.46
N ILE A 15 -5.58 -4.31 -0.67
CA ILE A 15 -4.34 -4.46 0.09
C ILE A 15 -4.69 -4.84 1.53
N THR A 16 -3.99 -5.81 2.10
CA THR A 16 -4.15 -6.23 3.50
C THR A 16 -2.77 -6.37 4.12
N LEU A 17 -2.55 -5.70 5.25
CA LEU A 17 -1.33 -5.83 6.02
C LEU A 17 -1.31 -7.19 6.71
N ARG A 18 -0.19 -7.91 6.59
CA ARG A 18 -0.02 -9.24 7.17
C ARG A 18 0.30 -9.14 8.65
N ASP A 19 0.10 -10.27 9.34
CA ASP A 19 0.51 -10.50 10.72
C ASP A 19 -0.10 -9.58 11.80
N ILE A 20 -1.04 -8.70 11.43
CA ILE A 20 -1.84 -7.89 12.36
C ILE A 20 -3.29 -8.37 12.42
N ARG A 21 -3.84 -8.44 13.64
CA ARG A 21 -5.26 -8.73 13.89
C ARG A 21 -5.85 -7.76 14.91
N PRO A 22 -7.08 -7.21 14.67
CA PRO A 22 -7.92 -7.34 13.47
C PRO A 22 -7.26 -6.79 12.18
N PRO A 23 -7.67 -7.22 10.98
CA PRO A 23 -6.94 -6.88 9.75
C PRO A 23 -7.02 -5.39 9.43
N ILE A 24 -5.88 -4.80 9.10
CA ILE A 24 -5.75 -3.47 8.50
C ILE A 24 -5.76 -3.64 6.98
N TRP A 25 -6.66 -2.94 6.28
CA TRP A 25 -6.81 -3.11 4.84
C TRP A 25 -7.39 -1.89 4.14
N ARG A 26 -7.13 -1.79 2.83
CA ARG A 26 -7.72 -0.78 1.94
C ARG A 26 -8.21 -1.46 0.66
N ARG A 27 -9.27 -0.91 0.08
CA ARG A 27 -9.71 -1.22 -1.28
C ARG A 27 -9.68 0.05 -2.10
N PHE A 28 -8.90 0.04 -3.15
CA PHE A 28 -8.63 1.22 -3.96
C PHE A 28 -8.58 0.86 -5.44
N GLN A 29 -8.66 1.87 -6.29
CA GLN A 29 -8.67 1.74 -7.74
C GLN A 29 -7.58 2.59 -8.36
N VAL A 30 -6.89 2.03 -9.36
CA VAL A 30 -5.80 2.70 -10.08
C VAL A 30 -5.93 2.49 -11.59
N PRO A 31 -5.42 3.40 -12.43
CA PRO A 31 -5.32 3.15 -13.88
C PRO A 31 -4.43 1.95 -14.18
N THR A 32 -4.75 1.16 -15.22
CA THR A 32 -3.94 -0.02 -15.58
C THR A 32 -2.60 0.31 -16.22
N ASP A 33 -2.45 1.53 -16.74
CA ASP A 33 -1.28 2.00 -17.50
C ASP A 33 -0.19 2.65 -16.64
N ILE A 34 -0.33 2.62 -15.32
CA ILE A 34 0.73 3.03 -14.40
C ILE A 34 1.82 1.96 -14.27
N ASN A 35 2.98 2.34 -13.78
CA ASN A 35 4.06 1.42 -13.41
C ASN A 35 4.02 1.04 -11.92
N PHE A 36 4.90 0.12 -11.51
CA PHE A 36 4.95 -0.34 -10.11
C PHE A 36 5.43 0.74 -9.14
N TYR A 37 6.25 1.70 -9.59
CA TYR A 37 6.63 2.86 -8.77
C TYR A 37 5.42 3.77 -8.48
N GLU A 38 4.64 4.11 -9.51
CA GLU A 38 3.39 4.85 -9.38
C GLU A 38 2.40 4.10 -8.45
N LEU A 39 2.34 2.76 -8.53
CA LEU A 39 1.54 1.95 -7.60
C LEU A 39 2.06 2.03 -6.16
N HIS A 40 3.37 1.95 -5.95
CA HIS A 40 3.99 2.10 -4.63
C HIS A 40 3.64 3.45 -4.00
N GLN A 41 3.76 4.57 -4.72
CA GLN A 41 3.39 5.89 -4.19
C GLN A 41 1.89 5.99 -3.81
N ILE A 42 1.04 5.30 -4.56
CA ILE A 42 -0.38 5.18 -4.24
C ILE A 42 -0.58 4.33 -2.99
N ILE A 43 0.14 3.21 -2.84
CA ILE A 43 0.10 2.36 -1.64
C ILE A 43 0.52 3.17 -0.41
N GLN A 44 1.63 3.89 -0.47
CA GLN A 44 2.09 4.79 0.59
C GLN A 44 0.97 5.76 1.03
N THR A 45 0.27 6.34 0.06
CA THR A 45 -0.86 7.25 0.36
C THR A 45 -2.06 6.56 0.99
N VAL A 46 -2.47 5.38 0.50
CA VAL A 46 -3.65 4.68 1.06
C VAL A 46 -3.34 4.03 2.41
N MET A 47 -2.08 3.72 2.67
CA MET A 47 -1.61 3.19 3.94
C MET A 47 -1.17 4.28 4.92
N GLY A 48 -1.06 5.54 4.51
CA GLY A 48 -0.69 6.64 5.41
C GLY A 48 0.80 6.66 5.79
N TRP A 49 1.66 6.17 4.91
CA TRP A 49 3.11 6.13 5.08
C TRP A 49 3.83 7.19 4.24
N TYR A 50 5.12 7.40 4.53
CA TYR A 50 5.87 8.57 4.10
C TYR A 50 6.93 8.29 3.03
N ASP A 51 7.04 7.05 2.54
CA ASP A 51 8.04 6.66 1.52
C ASP A 51 9.48 6.95 2.00
N ALA A 52 9.77 6.55 3.24
CA ALA A 52 11.05 6.77 3.92
C ALA A 52 12.02 5.59 3.78
N HIS A 53 11.51 4.40 3.44
CA HIS A 53 12.27 3.15 3.42
C HIS A 53 12.20 2.45 2.06
N LEU A 54 13.07 1.45 1.86
CA LEU A 54 13.07 0.61 0.67
C LEU A 54 11.80 -0.23 0.56
N HIS A 55 11.47 -0.64 -0.66
CA HIS A 55 10.32 -1.50 -0.94
C HIS A 55 10.54 -2.42 -2.12
N GLN A 56 9.70 -3.45 -2.20
CA GLN A 56 9.65 -4.33 -3.36
C GLN A 56 8.26 -4.95 -3.56
N PHE A 57 8.02 -5.42 -4.78
CA PHE A 57 6.91 -6.30 -5.11
C PHE A 57 7.44 -7.69 -5.47
N ASP A 58 6.87 -8.73 -4.88
CA ASP A 58 7.18 -10.13 -5.21
C ASP A 58 5.99 -10.76 -5.95
N LEU A 59 6.25 -11.23 -7.17
CA LEU A 59 5.31 -11.87 -8.08
C LEU A 59 5.56 -13.39 -8.17
N GLY A 60 5.77 -14.05 -7.04
CA GLY A 60 6.06 -15.48 -6.98
C GLY A 60 7.53 -15.80 -7.25
N GLY A 61 8.43 -15.01 -6.68
CA GLY A 61 9.89 -15.09 -6.85
C GLY A 61 10.44 -14.15 -7.93
N PHE A 62 9.58 -13.50 -8.72
CA PHE A 62 10.00 -12.42 -9.62
C PHE A 62 9.86 -11.07 -8.92
N VAL A 63 10.97 -10.40 -8.67
CA VAL A 63 11.00 -9.17 -7.87
C VAL A 63 10.92 -7.92 -8.76
N ILE A 64 10.09 -6.96 -8.37
CA ILE A 64 10.00 -5.63 -8.97
C ILE A 64 10.33 -4.60 -7.89
N THR A 65 11.43 -3.88 -8.06
CA THR A 65 11.95 -2.88 -7.11
C THR A 65 12.70 -1.78 -7.86
N ASP A 66 13.29 -0.82 -7.15
CA ASP A 66 14.08 0.26 -7.74
C ASP A 66 15.38 -0.26 -8.40
N ALA A 67 16.07 0.64 -9.12
CA ALA A 67 17.23 0.24 -9.92
C ALA A 67 18.44 -0.13 -9.06
N GLU A 68 18.63 0.56 -7.93
CA GLU A 68 19.75 0.37 -7.03
C GLU A 68 19.58 -0.96 -6.29
N THR A 69 18.43 -1.20 -5.66
CA THR A 69 18.12 -2.46 -4.97
C THR A 69 18.17 -3.66 -5.92
N LEU A 70 17.65 -3.52 -7.15
CA LEU A 70 17.71 -4.59 -8.15
C LEU A 70 19.16 -4.92 -8.55
N ALA A 71 20.06 -3.93 -8.58
CA ALA A 71 21.46 -4.15 -8.90
C ALA A 71 22.25 -4.84 -7.78
N GLU A 72 21.76 -4.78 -6.55
CA GLU A 72 22.32 -5.49 -5.38
C GLU A 72 21.77 -6.92 -5.24
N GLY A 73 20.62 -7.23 -5.87
CA GLY A 73 19.88 -8.50 -5.77
C GLY A 73 20.18 -9.56 -6.85
N TRP A 74 19.37 -10.61 -6.86
CA TRP A 74 19.47 -11.77 -7.77
C TRP A 74 19.00 -11.45 -9.20
N ASP A 75 19.52 -12.18 -10.19
CA ASP A 75 19.42 -11.90 -11.65
C ASP A 75 17.99 -11.74 -12.23
N ASP A 76 16.94 -12.24 -11.56
CA ASP A 76 15.57 -12.26 -12.07
C ASP A 76 14.69 -11.19 -11.41
N GLY A 77 14.54 -10.04 -12.08
CA GLY A 77 13.62 -8.98 -11.66
C GLY A 77 13.42 -7.89 -12.69
N ALA A 78 12.64 -6.86 -12.34
CA ALA A 78 12.41 -5.70 -13.19
C ALA A 78 12.42 -4.39 -12.42
N ASN A 79 12.90 -3.34 -13.08
CA ASN A 79 12.84 -1.97 -12.54
C ASN A 79 11.39 -1.47 -12.51
N GLU A 80 10.93 -1.08 -11.32
CA GLU A 80 9.57 -0.63 -11.05
C GLU A 80 9.10 0.58 -11.88
N LYS A 81 10.01 1.47 -12.29
CA LYS A 81 9.70 2.66 -13.10
C LYS A 81 9.44 2.28 -14.56
N ARG A 82 9.88 1.08 -14.99
CA ARG A 82 9.69 0.54 -16.34
C ARG A 82 8.60 -0.53 -16.40
N ALA A 83 8.41 -1.29 -15.33
CA ALA A 83 7.42 -2.35 -15.25
C ALA A 83 6.00 -1.78 -15.17
N LYS A 84 5.20 -1.93 -16.23
CA LYS A 84 3.78 -1.51 -16.25
C LYS A 84 2.88 -2.56 -15.62
N LEU A 85 1.90 -2.14 -14.79
CA LEU A 85 1.00 -3.08 -14.12
C LEU A 85 0.31 -4.03 -15.10
N SER A 86 -0.15 -3.50 -16.24
CA SER A 86 -0.83 -4.27 -17.28
C SER A 86 0.01 -5.39 -17.92
N ALA A 87 1.34 -5.35 -17.79
CA ALA A 87 2.21 -6.39 -18.32
C ALA A 87 2.30 -7.61 -17.37
N TYR A 88 2.06 -7.41 -16.08
CA TYR A 88 2.27 -8.43 -15.05
C TYR A 88 0.98 -8.89 -14.40
N LEU A 89 -0.01 -8.00 -14.25
CA LEU A 89 -1.29 -8.28 -13.62
C LEU A 89 -2.35 -8.44 -14.71
N THR A 90 -2.75 -9.68 -15.00
CA THR A 90 -3.48 -10.00 -16.24
C THR A 90 -4.90 -10.54 -16.02
N HIS A 91 -5.22 -10.98 -14.81
CA HIS A 91 -6.50 -11.59 -14.49
C HIS A 91 -6.96 -11.26 -13.06
N GLU A 92 -8.27 -11.23 -12.87
CA GLU A 92 -8.90 -11.10 -11.55
C GLU A 92 -8.54 -12.29 -10.67
N GLY A 93 -8.33 -12.04 -9.38
CA GLY A 93 -7.89 -13.06 -8.42
C GLY A 93 -6.37 -13.18 -8.28
N GLN A 94 -5.58 -12.55 -9.17
CA GLN A 94 -4.13 -12.56 -9.07
C GLN A 94 -3.67 -11.87 -7.77
N LYS A 95 -2.71 -12.49 -7.08
CA LYS A 95 -2.12 -11.97 -5.83
C LYS A 95 -0.64 -11.69 -6.05
N ILE A 96 -0.17 -10.60 -5.47
CA ILE A 96 1.25 -10.26 -5.37
C ILE A 96 1.53 -9.81 -3.94
N ARG A 97 2.80 -9.87 -3.53
CA ARG A 97 3.23 -9.34 -2.23
C ARG A 97 3.86 -7.97 -2.43
N TYR A 98 3.59 -7.06 -1.51
CA TYR A 98 4.29 -5.78 -1.41
C TYR A 98 4.95 -5.70 -0.03
N GLU A 99 6.26 -5.48 -0.03
CA GLU A 99 7.08 -5.30 1.16
C GLU A 99 7.53 -3.85 1.22
N TYR A 100 7.41 -3.24 2.39
CA TYR A 100 7.89 -1.90 2.67
C TYR A 100 8.69 -1.92 3.96
N ASP A 101 9.76 -1.15 3.98
CA ASP A 101 10.77 -1.14 5.04
C ASP A 101 11.38 -2.52 5.30
N PHE A 102 12.55 -2.77 4.72
CA PHE A 102 13.27 -4.02 4.91
C PHE A 102 13.81 -4.21 6.34
N GLY A 103 13.78 -3.16 7.18
CA GLY A 103 14.06 -3.25 8.61
C GLY A 103 12.88 -3.83 9.38
N ASP A 104 11.71 -3.17 9.24
CA ASP A 104 10.48 -3.53 9.96
C ASP A 104 9.65 -4.66 9.30
N ASP A 105 9.98 -5.02 8.05
CA ASP A 105 9.37 -6.09 7.26
C ASP A 105 7.84 -5.95 7.10
N TRP A 106 7.37 -4.77 6.67
CA TRP A 106 5.93 -4.54 6.46
C TRP A 106 5.40 -5.26 5.22
N GLN A 107 4.89 -6.47 5.44
CA GLN A 107 4.41 -7.34 4.38
C GLN A 107 2.91 -7.16 4.09
N HIS A 108 2.57 -7.02 2.82
CA HIS A 108 1.19 -6.83 2.35
C HIS A 108 0.80 -7.87 1.33
N ASP A 109 -0.42 -8.39 1.47
CA ASP A 109 -1.09 -9.11 0.40
C ASP A 109 -1.87 -8.13 -0.48
N LEU A 110 -1.50 -8.04 -1.76
CA LEU A 110 -2.21 -7.25 -2.76
C LEU A 110 -2.98 -8.17 -3.71
N LEU A 111 -4.31 -8.13 -3.61
CA LEU A 111 -5.24 -8.91 -4.44
C LEU A 111 -5.84 -8.03 -5.53
N LEU A 112 -5.63 -8.38 -6.80
CA LEU A 112 -6.36 -7.80 -7.92
C LEU A 112 -7.79 -8.35 -7.92
N GLU A 113 -8.73 -7.63 -7.33
CA GLU A 113 -10.11 -8.09 -7.21
C GLU A 113 -10.88 -7.98 -8.53
N LYS A 114 -10.69 -6.87 -9.27
CA LYS A 114 -11.44 -6.60 -10.50
C LYS A 114 -10.63 -5.85 -11.53
N ILE A 115 -10.92 -6.12 -12.80
CA ILE A 115 -10.46 -5.32 -13.96
C ILE A 115 -11.69 -4.69 -14.60
N LEU A 116 -11.87 -3.38 -14.44
CA LEU A 116 -13.10 -2.69 -14.82
C LEU A 116 -12.83 -1.65 -15.92
N PRO A 117 -13.83 -1.32 -16.76
CA PRO A 117 -13.77 -0.08 -17.52
C PRO A 117 -13.75 1.11 -16.54
N ALA A 118 -12.97 2.14 -16.87
CA ALA A 118 -13.01 3.41 -16.17
C ALA A 118 -14.41 4.04 -16.31
N GLU A 119 -14.93 4.54 -15.20
CA GLU A 119 -16.23 5.21 -15.18
C GLU A 119 -16.09 6.64 -15.76
N PRO A 120 -17.06 7.11 -16.57
CA PRO A 120 -17.10 8.51 -17.00
C PRO A 120 -17.12 9.45 -15.80
N ASP A 121 -16.43 10.59 -15.92
CA ASP A 121 -16.38 11.66 -14.91
C ASP A 121 -15.84 11.25 -13.52
N VAL A 122 -15.21 10.07 -13.42
CA VAL A 122 -14.50 9.60 -12.23
C VAL A 122 -12.99 9.75 -12.43
N HIS A 123 -12.33 10.34 -11.43
CA HIS A 123 -10.88 10.42 -11.39
C HIS A 123 -10.26 9.26 -10.62
N TYR A 124 -9.09 8.83 -11.07
CA TYR A 124 -8.29 7.76 -10.49
C TYR A 124 -6.86 8.26 -10.25
N PRO A 125 -6.16 7.78 -9.21
CA PRO A 125 -6.60 6.76 -8.25
C PRO A 125 -7.65 7.25 -7.25
N ARG A 126 -8.38 6.31 -6.65
CA ARG A 126 -9.32 6.56 -5.54
C ARG A 126 -9.34 5.41 -4.55
N CYS A 127 -9.47 5.72 -3.27
CA CYS A 127 -9.78 4.74 -2.24
C CYS A 127 -11.30 4.62 -2.12
N LEU A 128 -11.81 3.39 -2.02
CA LEU A 128 -13.24 3.11 -1.92
C LEU A 128 -13.68 2.88 -0.47
N LYS A 129 -12.82 2.23 0.31
CA LYS A 129 -13.06 1.85 1.71
C LYS A 129 -11.85 1.14 2.29
N GLY A 130 -11.83 1.03 3.61
CA GLY A 130 -10.82 0.34 4.39
C GLY A 130 -11.29 0.19 5.83
N LYS A 131 -10.39 -0.29 6.69
CA LYS A 131 -10.57 -0.31 8.14
C LYS A 131 -9.23 -0.17 8.82
N ARG A 132 -9.24 0.45 10.01
CA ARG A 132 -8.13 0.64 10.94
C ARG A 132 -7.03 1.54 10.39
N ALA A 133 -6.34 2.24 11.28
CA ALA A 133 -5.15 3.00 10.94
C ALA A 133 -4.04 2.01 10.59
N CYS A 134 -3.10 2.43 9.75
CA CYS A 134 -1.89 1.63 9.57
C CYS A 134 -0.94 1.88 10.73
N PRO A 135 -0.02 0.95 11.00
CA PRO A 135 1.04 1.17 11.97
C PRO A 135 1.83 2.44 11.62
N PRO A 136 2.22 3.24 12.62
CA PRO A 136 3.18 4.32 12.44
C PRO A 136 4.48 3.78 11.84
N GLU A 137 5.16 4.63 11.08
CA GLU A 137 6.52 4.32 10.61
C GLU A 137 7.46 4.11 11.81
N ASP A 138 8.50 3.28 11.62
CA ASP A 138 9.53 2.99 12.62
C ASP A 138 9.01 2.41 13.96
N CYS A 139 7.81 1.80 13.97
CA CYS A 139 7.27 1.21 15.20
C CYS A 139 7.80 -0.21 15.50
N GLY A 140 8.77 -0.71 14.73
CA GLY A 140 9.40 -2.02 14.97
C GLY A 140 8.62 -3.19 14.38
N GLY A 141 8.00 -3.00 13.22
CA GLY A 141 7.23 -4.03 12.53
C GLY A 141 5.97 -4.48 13.29
N ALA A 142 5.39 -5.60 12.86
CA ALA A 142 4.11 -6.07 13.40
C ALA A 142 4.17 -6.39 14.91
N TRP A 143 5.32 -6.84 15.41
CA TRP A 143 5.53 -7.11 16.83
C TRP A 143 5.60 -5.81 17.64
N GLY A 144 6.45 -4.87 17.24
CA GLY A 144 6.55 -3.58 17.93
C GLY A 144 5.24 -2.79 17.90
N TYR A 145 4.47 -2.88 16.82
CA TYR A 145 3.11 -2.33 16.78
C TYR A 145 2.17 -3.00 17.79
N SER A 146 2.22 -4.33 17.93
CA SER A 146 1.40 -5.04 18.92
C SER A 146 1.77 -4.64 20.34
N ASP A 147 3.07 -4.62 20.65
CA ASP A 147 3.59 -4.24 21.98
C ASP A 147 3.22 -2.78 22.32
N MET A 148 3.29 -1.88 21.34
CA MET A 148 2.83 -0.50 21.47
C MET A 148 1.34 -0.44 21.80
N LEU A 149 0.48 -1.15 21.06
CA LEU A 149 -0.97 -1.14 21.32
C LEU A 149 -1.33 -1.73 22.68
N GLU A 150 -0.63 -2.79 23.10
CA GLU A 150 -0.81 -3.40 24.42
C GLU A 150 -0.41 -2.43 25.53
N SER A 151 0.73 -1.73 25.36
CA SER A 151 1.19 -0.72 26.31
C SER A 151 0.24 0.47 26.41
N LEU A 152 -0.26 0.98 25.29
CA LEU A 152 -1.19 2.12 25.27
C LEU A 152 -2.59 1.78 25.81
N ALA A 153 -2.95 0.50 25.88
CA ALA A 153 -4.23 0.06 26.44
C ALA A 153 -4.26 0.08 27.98
N ASP A 154 -3.10 0.15 28.65
CA ASP A 154 -2.98 0.15 30.10
C ASP A 154 -2.09 1.32 30.59
N PRO A 155 -2.68 2.40 31.13
CA PRO A 155 -1.93 3.52 31.70
C PRO A 155 -0.97 3.18 32.84
N GLU A 156 -1.07 1.98 33.45
CA GLU A 156 -0.14 1.49 34.46
C GLU A 156 1.01 0.64 33.87
N HIS A 157 1.01 0.38 32.56
CA HIS A 157 2.08 -0.35 31.88
C HIS A 157 3.40 0.42 31.94
N GLU A 158 4.52 -0.30 32.12
CA GLU A 158 5.83 0.33 32.32
C GLU A 158 6.31 1.13 31.10
N GLU A 159 5.80 0.79 29.91
CA GLU A 159 6.13 1.46 28.65
C GLU A 159 5.05 2.47 28.18
N TYR A 160 3.98 2.67 28.95
CA TYR A 160 2.87 3.56 28.56
C TYR A 160 3.36 4.99 28.26
N GLU A 161 4.10 5.60 29.20
CA GLU A 161 4.56 6.99 29.05
C GLU A 161 5.47 7.16 27.81
N MET A 162 6.36 6.20 27.56
CA MET A 162 7.24 6.21 26.39
C MET A 162 6.44 6.20 25.09
N TYR A 163 5.49 5.28 24.94
CA TYR A 163 4.70 5.18 23.72
C TYR A 163 3.73 6.35 23.57
N ALA A 164 3.10 6.81 24.64
CA ALA A 164 2.20 7.96 24.61
C ALA A 164 2.93 9.24 24.17
N GLU A 165 4.16 9.47 24.64
CA GLU A 165 5.00 10.59 24.19
C GLU A 165 5.44 10.44 22.73
N TRP A 166 5.79 9.22 22.30
CA TRP A 166 6.26 8.96 20.94
C TRP A 166 5.15 9.10 19.89
N ILE A 167 3.98 8.51 20.17
CA ILE A 167 2.85 8.45 19.22
C ILE A 167 2.02 9.74 19.21
N GLY A 168 1.98 10.46 20.34
CA GLY A 168 1.11 11.62 20.54
C GLY A 168 -0.34 11.24 20.86
N GLU A 169 -1.16 12.24 21.18
CA GLU A 169 -2.53 12.01 21.68
C GLU A 169 -3.57 11.69 20.57
N ASP A 170 -3.21 11.85 19.30
CA ASP A 170 -4.16 11.82 18.18
C ASP A 170 -4.25 10.45 17.47
N PHE A 171 -3.45 9.46 17.85
CA PHE A 171 -3.47 8.16 17.17
C PHE A 171 -4.60 7.25 17.67
N ASP A 172 -5.60 7.01 16.82
CA ASP A 172 -6.60 5.96 17.01
C ASP A 172 -6.31 4.77 16.06
N PRO A 173 -5.94 3.57 16.58
CA PRO A 173 -5.67 2.40 15.75
C PRO A 173 -6.89 1.91 14.96
N GLU A 174 -8.11 2.30 15.35
CA GLU A 174 -9.34 1.92 14.65
C GLU A 174 -9.80 2.95 13.60
N GLU A 175 -9.18 4.12 13.56
CA GLU A 175 -9.55 5.20 12.65
C GLU A 175 -9.29 4.82 11.18
N PHE A 176 -10.21 5.22 10.30
CA PHE A 176 -10.03 5.10 8.86
C PHE A 176 -10.56 6.35 8.16
N ASP A 177 -9.67 7.28 7.85
CA ASP A 177 -9.99 8.53 7.14
C ASP A 177 -10.03 8.33 5.62
N LEU A 178 -11.21 7.98 5.10
CA LEU A 178 -11.42 7.81 3.66
C LEU A 178 -11.24 9.12 2.87
N ASP A 179 -11.63 10.24 3.47
CA ASP A 179 -11.65 11.54 2.81
C ASP A 179 -10.24 12.11 2.71
N GLY A 180 -9.46 12.06 3.79
CA GLY A 180 -8.05 12.46 3.80
C GLY A 180 -7.20 11.60 2.85
N ILE A 181 -7.43 10.28 2.80
CA ILE A 181 -6.76 9.42 1.81
C ILE A 181 -7.10 9.88 0.39
N ASN A 182 -8.37 10.12 0.07
CA ASN A 182 -8.76 10.54 -1.27
C ASN A 182 -8.27 11.95 -1.63
N ALA A 183 -8.15 12.85 -0.66
CA ALA A 183 -7.51 14.15 -0.83
C ALA A 183 -6.01 14.00 -1.14
N GLY A 184 -5.30 13.12 -0.42
CA GLY A 184 -3.90 12.78 -0.70
C GLY A 184 -3.70 12.17 -2.09
N LEU A 185 -4.66 11.37 -2.57
CA LEU A 185 -4.61 10.74 -3.88
C LEU A 185 -4.80 11.72 -5.05
N GLU A 186 -5.27 12.95 -4.82
CA GLU A 186 -5.50 13.91 -5.90
C GLU A 186 -4.23 14.28 -6.66
N ARG A 187 -3.07 14.25 -5.99
CA ARG A 187 -1.76 14.53 -6.59
C ARG A 187 -1.36 13.59 -7.73
N PHE A 188 -2.01 12.43 -7.84
CA PHE A 188 -1.73 11.43 -8.88
C PHE A 188 -2.71 11.50 -10.05
N ARG A 189 -3.78 12.32 -9.95
CA ARG A 189 -4.78 12.46 -11.01
C ARG A 189 -4.18 13.29 -12.14
N LYS A 190 -4.15 12.71 -13.35
CA LYS A 190 -3.70 13.38 -14.58
C LYS A 190 -4.85 14.07 -15.29
#